data_AF-Q140E9-F1
#
_entry.id   AF-Q140E9-F1
#
_cell.length_a   1.000
_cell.length_b   1.000
_cell.length_c   1.000
_cell.angle_alpha   90.00
_cell.angle_beta   90.00
_cell.angle_gamma   90.00
#
_symmetry.space_group_name_H-M   'P 1'
#
loop_
_entity.id
_entity.type
_entity.pdbx_description
1 polymer ?
#
loop_
_entity_poly.entity_id
_entity_poly.type
_entity_poly.pdbx_seq_one_letter_code
_entity_poly.pdbx_strand_id
1 'polypeptide(L)' 'MRNLHFDYLNSLGSKLIFAGALFGEDDRMDGSLMVVETDSLAEAKAVVERDPFVVNGLYASYEVKRWTFSFNNAVEKKG' A
#
# COMPACT_ATOMS: atom_id res chain seq x y z
N MET A 1 2.13 15.92 -5.38
CA MET A 1 1.92 14.46 -5.55
C MET A 1 1.23 13.80 -4.37
N ARG A 2 1.61 14.09 -3.10
CA ARG A 2 1.01 13.47 -1.91
C ARG A 2 -0.52 13.55 -1.82
N ASN A 3 -1.12 14.72 -2.10
CA ASN A 3 -2.58 14.86 -2.04
C ASN A 3 -3.29 13.95 -3.05
N LEU A 4 -2.83 13.93 -4.31
CA LEU A 4 -3.37 13.05 -5.34
C LEU A 4 -3.27 11.57 -4.94
N HIS A 5 -2.13 11.18 -4.38
CA HIS A 5 -1.93 9.83 -3.86
C HIS A 5 -2.93 9.50 -2.73
N PHE A 6 -3.14 10.43 -1.78
CA PHE A 6 -4.11 10.22 -0.70
C PHE A 6 -5.56 10.21 -1.16
N ASP A 7 -5.93 11.05 -2.13
CA ASP A 7 -7.25 11.03 -2.73
C ASP A 7 -7.49 9.69 -3.45
N TYR A 8 -6.47 9.17 -4.14
CA TYR A 8 -6.51 7.85 -4.75
C TYR A 8 -6.69 6.74 -3.71
N LEU A 9 -5.88 6.72 -2.64
CA LEU A 9 -6.00 5.74 -1.56
C LEU A 9 -7.39 5.78 -0.90
N ASN A 10 -7.93 6.98 -0.63
CA ASN A 10 -9.28 7.14 -0.09
C ASN A 10 -10.36 6.59 -1.04
N SER A 11 -10.17 6.74 -2.36
CA SER A 11 -11.11 6.24 -3.37
C SER A 11 -11.22 4.71 -3.42
N LEU A 12 -10.24 3.98 -2.88
CA LEU A 12 -10.24 2.52 -2.85
C LEU A 12 -11.22 1.95 -1.81
N GLY A 13 -11.67 2.77 -0.85
CA GLY A 13 -12.58 2.35 0.20
C GLY A 13 -12.07 1.13 0.97
N SER A 14 -12.93 0.14 1.17
CA SER A 14 -12.58 -1.08 1.92
C SER A 14 -11.57 -1.98 1.22
N LYS A 15 -11.26 -1.76 -0.06
CA LYS A 15 -10.18 -2.52 -0.74
C LYS A 15 -8.82 -2.18 -0.15
N LEU A 16 -8.63 -0.97 0.39
CA LEU A 16 -7.40 -0.59 1.07
C LEU A 16 -7.46 -1.05 2.53
N ILE A 17 -6.65 -2.06 2.87
CA ILE A 17 -6.59 -2.61 4.23
C ILE A 17 -5.71 -1.72 5.11
N PHE A 18 -4.52 -1.39 4.62
CA PHE A 18 -3.68 -0.33 5.19
C PHE A 18 -2.64 0.15 4.18
N ALA A 19 -2.16 1.37 4.35
CA ALA A 19 -1.00 1.91 3.67
C ALA A 19 -0.20 2.82 4.59
N GLY A 20 1.10 2.93 4.33
CA GLY A 20 2.00 3.78 5.09
C GLY A 20 3.33 4.01 4.38
N ALA A 21 4.04 5.02 4.85
CA ALA A 21 5.40 5.29 4.41
C ALA A 21 6.38 4.26 4.96
N LEU A 22 7.34 3.86 4.14
CA LEU A 22 8.58 3.22 4.59
C LEU A 22 9.62 4.31 4.82
N PHE A 23 10.52 4.06 5.78
CA PHE A 23 11.58 4.98 6.17
C PHE A 23 12.92 4.27 6.07
N GLY A 24 13.90 4.98 5.53
CA GLY A 24 15.29 4.57 5.52
C GLY A 24 15.96 4.79 6.88
N GLU A 25 17.23 4.39 7.00
CA GLU A 25 18.02 4.53 8.22
C GLU A 25 18.24 5.99 8.66
N ASP A 26 18.08 6.93 7.73
CA ASP A 26 18.20 8.37 7.97
C ASP A 26 16.87 9.04 8.40
N ASP A 27 15.85 8.24 8.73
CA ASP A 27 14.52 8.68 9.14
C ASP A 27 13.79 9.51 8.05
N ARG A 28 14.20 9.36 6.78
CA ARG A 28 13.49 9.93 5.64
C ARG A 28 12.64 8.87 4.95
N MET A 29 11.48 9.31 4.46
CA MET A 29 10.60 8.47 3.66
C MET A 29 11.31 8.04 2.36
N ASP A 30 11.39 6.73 2.12
CA ASP A 30 12.05 6.16 0.94
C ASP A 30 11.16 5.18 0.15
N GLY A 31 9.94 4.94 0.63
CA GLY A 31 8.98 4.09 -0.06
C GLY A 31 7.60 4.10 0.58
N SER A 32 6.77 3.16 0.13
CA SER A 32 5.43 2.94 0.66
C SER A 32 5.15 1.44 0.78
N LEU A 33 4.41 1.06 1.81
CA LEU A 33 3.77 -0.23 1.92
C LEU A 33 2.27 -0.04 1.74
N MET A 34 1.67 -0.84 0.87
CA MET A 34 0.21 -0.89 0.68
C MET A 34 -0.24 -2.35 0.71
N VAL A 35 -1.29 -2.62 1.49
CA VAL A 35 -2.00 -3.91 1.48
C VAL A 35 -3.43 -3.66 1.02
N VAL A 36 -3.81 -4.37 -0.04
CA VAL A 36 -5.14 -4.31 -0.64
C VAL A 36 -5.77 -5.69 -0.69
N GLU A 37 -7.09 -5.73 -0.53
CA GLU A 37 -7.90 -6.92 -0.74
C GLU A 37 -8.52 -6.86 -2.15
N THR A 38 -8.20 -7.85 -2.97
CA THR A 38 -8.59 -7.95 -4.38
C THR A 38 -8.79 -9.41 -4.77
N ASP A 39 -9.60 -9.68 -5.79
CA ASP A 39 -9.93 -11.05 -6.21
C ASP A 39 -8.77 -11.75 -6.93
N SER A 40 -7.77 -11.00 -7.40
CA SER A 40 -6.63 -11.56 -8.12
C SER A 40 -5.38 -10.68 -8.06
N LEU A 41 -4.21 -11.28 -8.35
CA LEU A 41 -2.96 -10.53 -8.49
C LEU A 41 -3.02 -9.50 -9.64
N ALA A 42 -3.78 -9.78 -10.69
CA ALA A 42 -3.94 -8.84 -11.81
C ALA A 42 -4.71 -7.58 -11.38
N GLU A 43 -5.76 -7.73 -10.57
CA GLU A 43 -6.49 -6.59 -10.00
C GLU A 43 -5.61 -5.79 -9.04
N ALA A 44 -4.85 -6.46 -8.16
CA ALA A 44 -3.90 -5.79 -7.27
C ALA A 44 -2.86 -4.95 -8.05
N LYS A 45 -2.34 -5.49 -9.16
CA LYS A 45 -1.42 -4.75 -10.05
C LYS A 45 -2.10 -3.54 -10.67
N ALA A 46 -3.33 -3.69 -11.17
CA ALA A 46 -4.10 -2.57 -11.73
C ALA A 46 -4.42 -1.48 -10.69
N VAL A 47 -4.52 -1.82 -9.40
CA VAL A 47 -4.60 -0.81 -8.33
C VAL A 47 -3.29 -0.05 -8.21
N VAL A 48 -2.14 -0.73 -8.18
CA VAL A 48 -0.84 -0.07 -8.08
C VAL A 48 -0.53 0.79 -9.32
N GLU A 49 -0.83 0.30 -10.52
CA GLU A 49 -0.59 1.01 -11.79
C GLU A 49 -1.41 2.29 -11.95
N ARG A 50 -2.49 2.47 -11.17
CA ARG A 50 -3.30 3.68 -11.15
C ARG A 50 -2.91 4.66 -10.03
N ASP A 51 -2.00 4.27 -9.13
CA ASP A 51 -1.50 5.17 -8.09
C ASP A 51 -0.77 6.36 -8.72
N PRO A 52 -1.11 7.61 -8.38
CA PRO A 52 -0.42 8.79 -8.88
C PRO A 52 1.09 8.77 -8.70
N PHE A 53 1.62 8.14 -7.65
CA PHE A 53 3.07 7.97 -7.48
C PHE A 53 3.67 7.03 -8.53
N VAL A 54 2.97 5.97 -8.93
CA VAL A 54 3.42 5.05 -10.00
C VAL A 54 3.25 5.71 -11.37
N VAL A 55 2.08 6.28 -11.67
CA VAL A 55 1.77 6.92 -12.95
C VAL A 55 2.76 8.04 -13.28
N ASN A 56 3.20 8.79 -12.27
CA ASN A 56 4.13 9.91 -12.47
C ASN A 56 5.60 9.50 -12.27
N GLY A 57 5.90 8.20 -12.19
CA GLY A 57 7.27 7.70 -12.10
C GLY A 57 8.04 8.13 -10.85
N LEU A 58 7.35 8.37 -9.72
CA LEU A 58 7.99 8.78 -8.47
C LEU A 58 8.83 7.64 -7.88
N TYR A 59 8.36 6.39 -8.01
CA TYR A 59 9.08 5.23 -7.53
C TYR A 59 10.16 4.79 -8.52
N ALA A 60 11.36 4.54 -8.03
CA ALA A 60 12.42 3.91 -8.82
C ALA A 60 12.03 2.47 -9.24
N SER A 61 11.30 1.75 -8.37
CA SER A 61 10.75 0.43 -8.64
C SER A 61 9.59 0.13 -7.69
N TYR A 62 8.78 -0.88 -8.04
CA TYR A 62 7.75 -1.43 -7.16
C TYR A 62 7.57 -2.93 -7.42
N GLU A 63 7.00 -3.64 -6.46
CA GLU A 63 6.65 -5.04 -6.58
C GLU A 63 5.25 -5.31 -6.01
N VAL A 64 4.49 -6.17 -6.67
CA VAL A 64 3.16 -6.60 -6.22
C VAL A 64 3.16 -8.12 -6.02
N LYS A 65 2.91 -8.56 -4.79
CA LYS A 65 2.92 -9.97 -4.38
C LYS A 65 1.69 -10.30 -3.54
N ARG A 66 1.24 -11.56 -3.64
CA ARG A 66 0.25 -12.11 -2.70
C ARG A 66 0.90 -12.23 -1.32
N TRP A 67 0.21 -11.75 -0.29
CA TRP A 67 0.64 -11.82 1.11
C TRP A 67 -0.45 -12.47 1.97
N THR A 68 -0.08 -12.96 3.17
CA THR A 68 -1.01 -13.48 4.17
C THR A 68 -0.60 -12.98 5.55
N PHE A 69 -1.58 -12.61 6.38
CA PHE A 69 -1.32 -12.12 7.73
C PHE A 69 -1.45 -13.25 8.76
N SER A 70 -0.41 -14.07 8.88
CA SER A 70 -0.48 -15.31 9.69
C SER A 70 -0.50 -15.07 11.20
N PHE A 71 0.09 -13.98 11.68
CA PHE A 71 0.17 -13.67 13.12
C PHE A 71 -0.13 -12.19 13.34
N ASN A 72 -1.12 -11.91 14.18
CA ASN A 72 -1.49 -10.56 14.57
C ASN A 72 -1.40 -10.39 16.09
N ASN A 73 -0.31 -9.80 16.57
CA ASN A 73 -0.12 -9.45 17.99
C ASN A 73 -0.61 -8.04 18.33
N ALA A 74 -1.11 -7.28 17.35
CA ALA A 74 -1.59 -5.91 17.57
C ALA A 74 -2.99 -5.87 18.22
N VAL A 75 -3.70 -6.99 18.23
CA VAL A 75 -4.98 -7.13 18.92
C VAL A 75 -4.72 -7.86 20.24
N GLU A 76 -4.81 -7.15 21.37
CA GLU A 76 -4.85 -7.80 22.68
C GLU A 76 -5.96 -8.86 22.68
N LYS A 77 -5.64 -10.10 23.07
CA LYS A 77 -6.67 -11.09 23.38
C LYS A 77 -7.42 -10.59 24.61
N LYS A 78 -8.64 -10.05 24.43
CA LYS A 78 -9.58 -9.94 25.54
C LYS A 78 -9.85 -11.37 26.04
N GLY A 79 -9.34 -11.68 27.23
CA GLY A 79 -9.71 -12.85 28.00
C GLY A 79 -11.16 -12.80 28.44
#